data_AF-A0A937ACU8-F1
#
_entry.id   AF-A0A937ACU8-F1
#
_cell.length_a   1.000
_cell.length_b   1.000
_cell.length_c   1.000
_cell.angle_alpha   90.00
_cell.angle_beta   90.00
_cell.angle_gamma   90.00
#
_symmetry.space_group_name_H-M   'P 1'
#
loop_
_entity.id
_entity.type
_entity.pdbx_description
1 polymer ?
#
loop_
_entity_poly.entity_id
_entity_poly.type
_entity_poly.pdbx_seq_one_letter_code
_entity_poly.pdbx_strand_id
1 'polypeptide(L)'
;MDKLKIYISPLFSSGVNAAIDAEQRRKVFLTNAISLSIVVFSFIILINDYFIVHNYLAGHRRLILIIALLSVPLFNKLGFHALAKSVLIISPGFAIIIIPVMVKDFFPGQLLWFHYGTAIMTSFPFILFHYKRERVLCVILFLAYLFLTIFIDRILLYYNPVQYGFENELANFTDYKIPPIFLSVFLSSVVLWFNNVNIRYATKLKLVNQELKNTNEELLTKSEQLDDLNKNLEKLVIERSAEIRTKNKQIIEYAHLNAHKVRGPLARIIGLLNLTKHTTDQEEIKELIAKMDFSAQELNEIITEMNEILSEGN
;
A
#
# COMPACT_ATOMS: atom_id res chain seq x y z
N MET A 1 17.44 2.55 -22.83
CA MET A 1 16.97 3.39 -21.70
C MET A 1 17.13 2.69 -20.34
N ASP A 2 17.00 1.35 -20.26
CA ASP A 2 17.11 0.62 -18.97
C ASP A 2 18.52 0.53 -18.38
N LYS A 3 19.58 0.47 -19.21
CA LYS A 3 20.96 0.48 -18.71
C LYS A 3 21.32 1.80 -17.99
N LEU A 4 20.75 2.93 -18.40
CA LEU A 4 20.99 4.23 -17.76
C LEU A 4 20.31 4.32 -16.38
N LYS A 5 19.13 3.71 -16.22
CA LYS A 5 18.44 3.58 -14.91
C LYS A 5 19.27 2.78 -13.91
N ILE A 6 19.98 1.74 -14.35
CA ILE A 6 20.81 0.89 -13.48
C ILE A 6 21.97 1.67 -12.86
N TYR A 7 22.58 2.61 -13.60
CA TYR A 7 23.72 3.40 -13.08
C TYR A 7 23.32 4.69 -12.34
N ILE A 8 22.16 5.27 -12.66
CA ILE A 8 21.71 6.54 -12.07
C ILE A 8 20.84 6.33 -10.82
N SER A 9 20.05 5.25 -10.76
CA SER A 9 19.23 4.88 -9.59
C SER A 9 20.00 4.80 -8.26
N PRO A 10 21.24 4.25 -8.19
CA PRO A 10 22.01 4.18 -6.95
C PRO A 10 22.41 5.56 -6.40
N LEU A 11 22.65 6.53 -7.28
CA LEU A 11 23.04 7.89 -6.90
C LEU A 11 21.87 8.65 -6.26
N PHE A 12 20.66 8.51 -6.81
CA PHE A 12 19.47 9.11 -6.21
C PHE A 12 19.07 8.44 -4.89
N SER A 13 19.30 7.13 -4.77
CA SER A 13 19.01 6.35 -3.55
C SER A 13 20.16 6.33 -2.54
N SER A 14 21.23 7.09 -2.75
CA SER A 14 22.36 7.16 -1.82
C SER A 14 21.93 7.64 -0.44
N GLY A 15 22.16 6.83 0.60
CA GLY A 15 21.73 7.11 1.98
C GLY A 15 20.28 6.75 2.31
N VAL A 16 19.57 6.08 1.40
CA VAL A 16 18.22 5.56 1.63
C VAL A 16 18.30 4.16 2.22
N ASN A 17 18.06 4.04 3.52
CA ASN A 17 18.01 2.75 4.24
C ASN A 17 16.57 2.42 4.69
N ALA A 18 16.25 1.13 4.78
CA ALA A 18 14.94 0.65 5.23
C ALA A 18 14.62 1.01 6.70
N ALA A 19 15.65 1.22 7.52
CA ALA A 19 15.52 1.61 8.93
C ALA A 19 15.13 3.10 9.14
N ILE A 20 15.15 3.91 8.08
CA ILE A 20 14.83 5.34 8.16
C ILE A 20 13.33 5.55 7.93
N ASP A 21 12.75 6.48 8.69
CA ASP A 21 11.36 6.91 8.52
C ASP A 21 11.03 7.26 7.06
N ALA A 22 9.82 6.93 6.63
CA ALA A 22 9.39 7.08 5.23
C ALA A 22 9.45 8.54 4.74
N GLU A 23 9.17 9.52 5.62
CA GLU A 23 9.28 10.95 5.28
C GLU A 23 10.75 11.32 5.05
N GLN A 24 11.63 10.96 5.98
CA GLN A 24 13.06 11.26 5.87
C GLN A 24 13.68 10.58 4.64
N ARG A 25 13.28 9.34 4.32
CA ARG A 25 13.68 8.64 3.10
C ARG A 25 13.33 9.43 1.84
N ARG A 26 12.10 9.94 1.76
CA ARG A 26 11.65 10.79 0.64
C ARG A 26 12.48 12.08 0.55
N LYS A 27 12.77 12.72 1.68
CA LYS A 27 13.57 13.95 1.71
C LYS A 27 15.03 13.72 1.28
N VAL A 28 15.65 12.61 1.68
CA VAL A 28 17.01 12.23 1.23
C VAL A 28 17.04 12.02 -0.28
N PHE A 29 16.09 11.24 -0.80
CA PHE A 29 15.96 11.04 -2.25
C PHE A 29 15.78 12.37 -2.99
N LEU A 30 14.87 13.22 -2.51
CA LEU A 30 14.61 14.53 -3.11
C LEU A 30 15.85 15.44 -3.08
N THR A 31 16.61 15.42 -1.98
CA THR A 31 17.86 16.18 -1.83
C THR A 31 18.90 15.73 -2.85
N ASN A 32 19.10 14.41 -3.01
CA ASN A 32 20.00 13.87 -4.03
C ASN A 32 19.53 14.24 -5.44
N ALA A 33 18.23 14.08 -5.71
CA ALA A 33 17.63 14.36 -7.02
C ALA A 33 17.80 15.82 -7.44
N ILE A 34 17.50 16.75 -6.53
CA ILE A 34 17.66 18.19 -6.78
C ILE A 34 19.15 18.53 -6.95
N SER A 35 20.03 18.02 -6.08
CA SER A 35 21.47 18.31 -6.19
C SER A 35 22.06 17.89 -7.54
N LEU A 36 21.75 16.67 -8.01
CA LEU A 36 22.25 16.15 -9.28
C LEU A 36 21.62 16.85 -10.47
N SER A 37 20.34 17.22 -10.40
CA SER A 37 19.68 18.03 -11.43
C SER A 37 20.38 19.40 -11.57
N ILE A 38 20.66 20.07 -10.45
CA ILE A 38 21.37 21.35 -10.46
C ILE A 38 22.80 21.19 -10.98
N VAL A 39 23.48 20.07 -10.70
CA VAL A 39 24.81 19.78 -11.27
C VAL A 39 24.75 19.70 -12.80
N VAL A 40 23.77 18.98 -13.36
CA VAL A 40 23.60 18.87 -14.82
C VAL A 40 23.38 20.24 -15.44
N PHE A 41 22.46 21.05 -14.89
CA PHE A 41 22.25 22.41 -15.36
C PHE A 41 23.52 23.25 -15.23
N SER A 42 24.17 23.23 -14.07
CA SER A 42 25.40 24.00 -13.81
C SER A 42 26.53 23.64 -14.77
N PHE A 43 26.62 22.38 -15.20
CA PHE A 43 27.60 21.94 -16.18
C PHE A 43 27.33 22.51 -17.59
N ILE A 44 26.06 22.58 -18.01
CA ILE A 44 25.68 23.23 -19.28
C ILE A 44 26.09 24.70 -19.24
N ILE A 45 25.75 25.40 -18.16
CA ILE A 45 26.10 26.83 -18.07
C ILE A 45 27.63 26.98 -17.93
N LEU A 46 28.35 26.07 -17.25
CA LEU A 46 29.82 26.07 -17.18
C LEU A 46 30.47 26.05 -18.57
N ILE A 47 29.98 25.18 -19.47
CA ILE A 47 30.45 25.14 -20.86
C ILE A 47 30.22 26.49 -21.54
N ASN A 48 29.05 27.09 -21.36
CA ASN A 48 28.76 28.42 -21.91
C ASN A 48 29.74 29.50 -21.41
N ASP A 49 30.09 29.51 -20.11
CA ASP A 49 31.03 30.49 -19.57
C ASP A 49 32.43 30.36 -20.15
N TYR A 50 32.96 29.13 -20.24
CA TYR A 50 34.33 28.92 -20.72
C TYR A 50 34.46 29.10 -22.23
N PHE A 51 33.52 28.56 -23.00
CA PHE A 51 33.66 28.42 -24.46
C PHE A 51 32.94 29.49 -25.28
N ILE A 52 31.86 30.08 -24.77
CA ILE A 52 31.04 31.05 -25.53
C ILE A 52 31.29 32.47 -25.03
N VAL A 53 31.12 32.69 -23.73
CA VAL A 53 31.24 34.04 -23.12
C VAL A 53 32.69 34.37 -22.76
N HIS A 54 33.56 33.36 -22.67
CA HIS A 54 34.94 33.48 -22.19
C HIS A 54 35.06 34.16 -20.80
N ASN A 55 34.03 33.99 -19.95
CA ASN A 55 34.06 34.45 -18.56
C ASN A 55 34.60 33.34 -17.65
N TYR A 56 35.93 33.22 -17.63
CA TYR A 56 36.61 32.19 -16.85
C TYR A 56 36.34 32.30 -15.36
N LEU A 57 36.21 33.51 -14.81
CA LEU A 57 35.96 33.70 -13.37
C LEU A 57 34.59 33.13 -12.97
N ALA A 58 33.55 33.40 -13.76
CA ALA A 58 32.23 32.80 -13.57
C ALA A 58 32.27 31.27 -13.73
N GLY A 59 33.07 30.77 -14.68
CA GLY A 59 33.34 29.36 -14.86
C GLY A 59 33.92 28.67 -13.62
N HIS A 60 34.97 29.24 -13.01
CA HIS A 60 35.57 28.69 -11.79
C HIS A 60 34.56 28.65 -10.62
N ARG A 61 33.72 29.69 -10.48
CA ARG A 61 32.65 29.70 -9.47
C ARG A 61 31.64 28.56 -9.67
N ARG A 62 31.28 28.28 -10.92
CA ARG A 62 30.38 27.15 -11.25
C ARG A 62 31.03 25.79 -10.99
N LEU A 63 32.34 25.67 -11.18
CA LEU A 63 33.06 24.44 -10.84
C LEU A 63 33.04 24.19 -9.33
N ILE A 64 33.27 25.22 -8.50
CA ILE A 64 33.13 25.13 -7.04
C ILE A 64 31.72 24.69 -6.63
N LEU A 65 30.69 25.28 -7.25
CA LEU A 65 29.29 24.90 -7.00
C LEU A 65 29.03 23.43 -7.36
N ILE A 66 29.52 22.96 -8.51
CA ILE A 66 29.37 21.56 -8.93
C ILE A 66 30.01 20.61 -7.92
N ILE A 67 31.24 20.90 -7.46
CA ILE A 67 31.92 20.09 -6.45
C ILE A 67 31.11 20.05 -5.15
N ALA A 68 30.63 21.21 -4.69
CA ALA A 68 29.82 21.28 -3.47
C ALA A 68 28.52 20.46 -3.60
N LEU A 69 27.84 20.52 -4.75
CA LEU A 69 26.60 19.77 -4.97
C LEU A 69 26.82 18.27 -5.16
N LEU A 70 27.95 17.85 -5.76
CA LEU A 70 28.33 16.44 -5.84
C LEU A 70 28.66 15.83 -4.46
N SER A 71 29.04 16.66 -3.48
CA SER A 71 29.23 16.19 -2.10
C SER A 71 27.92 15.84 -1.38
N VAL A 72 26.76 16.32 -1.87
CA VAL A 72 25.46 16.13 -1.22
C VAL A 72 25.05 14.65 -1.14
N PRO A 73 25.07 13.85 -2.24
CA PRO A 73 24.81 12.41 -2.16
C PRO A 73 25.81 11.64 -1.29
N LEU A 74 27.05 12.13 -1.17
CA LEU A 74 28.08 11.53 -0.33
C LEU A 74 27.76 11.74 1.16
N PHE A 75 27.40 12.97 1.56
CA PHE A 75 26.97 13.24 2.94
C PHE A 75 25.71 12.47 3.30
N ASN A 76 24.77 12.31 2.37
CA ASN A 76 23.60 11.48 2.59
C ASN A 76 23.96 10.00 2.78
N LYS A 77 24.94 9.48 2.03
CA LYS A 77 25.47 8.11 2.22
C LYS A 77 26.07 7.90 3.61
N LEU A 78 26.77 8.90 4.12
CA LEU A 78 27.41 8.87 5.44
C LEU A 78 26.42 9.10 6.61
N GLY A 79 25.14 9.35 6.32
CA GLY A 79 24.09 9.59 7.33
C GLY A 79 23.98 11.05 7.81
N PHE A 80 24.81 11.96 7.29
CA PHE A 80 24.77 13.39 7.63
C PHE A 80 23.70 14.15 6.84
N HIS A 81 22.43 13.74 7.01
CA HIS A 81 21.32 14.24 6.18
C HIS A 81 21.05 15.75 6.32
N ALA A 82 21.10 16.28 7.55
CA ALA A 82 20.89 17.71 7.79
C ALA A 82 22.01 18.54 7.13
N LEU A 83 23.26 18.07 7.22
CA LEU A 83 24.41 18.71 6.57
C LEU A 83 24.25 18.69 5.04
N ALA A 84 23.86 17.55 4.47
CA ALA A 84 23.64 17.42 3.02
C ALA A 84 22.59 18.44 2.51
N LYS A 85 21.48 18.60 3.25
CA LYS A 85 20.44 19.60 2.94
C LYS A 85 20.96 21.02 3.08
N SER A 86 21.71 21.32 4.14
CA SER A 86 22.32 22.63 4.35
C SER A 86 23.32 22.99 3.24
N VAL A 87 24.16 22.05 2.81
CA VAL A 87 25.08 22.24 1.69
C VAL A 87 24.31 22.56 0.41
N LEU A 88 23.26 21.79 0.09
CA LEU A 88 22.43 22.02 -1.09
C LEU A 88 21.79 23.42 -1.12
N ILE A 89 21.34 23.92 0.04
CA ILE A 89 20.69 25.22 0.14
C ILE A 89 21.73 26.36 0.12
N ILE A 90 22.80 26.24 0.89
CA ILE A 90 23.78 27.33 1.09
C ILE A 90 24.70 27.49 -0.13
N SER A 91 25.12 26.39 -0.77
CA SER A 91 26.16 26.44 -1.81
C SER A 91 25.80 27.31 -3.02
N PRO A 92 24.57 27.30 -3.57
CA PRO A 92 24.21 28.19 -4.68
C PRO A 92 24.25 29.65 -4.27
N GLY A 93 23.75 29.98 -3.08
CA GLY A 93 23.80 31.36 -2.54
C GLY A 93 25.24 31.83 -2.35
N PHE A 94 26.10 31.00 -1.79
CA PHE A 94 27.51 31.32 -1.61
C PHE A 94 28.23 31.53 -2.96
N ALA A 95 28.06 30.62 -3.92
CA ALA A 95 28.76 30.66 -5.19
C ALA A 95 28.27 31.79 -6.12
N ILE A 96 26.96 32.08 -6.12
CA ILE A 96 26.34 33.05 -7.03
C ILE A 96 26.34 34.46 -6.44
N ILE A 97 26.31 34.61 -5.12
CA ILE A 97 26.13 35.92 -4.47
C ILE A 97 27.41 36.37 -3.76
N ILE A 98 27.94 35.56 -2.85
CA ILE A 98 29.05 35.99 -1.98
C ILE A 98 30.36 36.13 -2.77
N ILE A 99 30.70 35.17 -3.63
CA ILE A 99 31.97 35.22 -4.38
C ILE A 99 32.02 36.43 -5.35
N PRO A 100 30.98 36.74 -6.16
CA PRO A 100 31.01 37.93 -7.00
C PRO A 100 31.16 39.24 -6.23
N VAL A 101 30.53 39.35 -5.05
CA VAL A 101 30.69 40.51 -4.16
C VAL A 101 32.14 40.64 -3.67
N MET A 102 32.76 39.54 -3.24
CA MET A 102 34.14 39.54 -2.74
C MET A 102 35.16 39.89 -3.84
N VAL A 103 34.95 39.39 -5.06
CA VAL A 103 35.87 39.61 -6.19
C VAL A 103 35.54 40.90 -6.97
N LYS A 104 34.48 41.62 -6.58
CA LYS A 104 33.96 42.83 -7.25
C LYS A 104 33.58 42.60 -8.73
N ASP A 105 33.25 41.36 -9.09
CA ASP A 105 32.80 40.96 -10.43
C ASP A 105 31.27 41.06 -10.52
N PHE A 106 30.78 42.30 -10.49
CA PHE A 106 29.36 42.63 -10.43
C PHE A 106 28.91 43.38 -11.70
N PHE A 107 27.72 43.08 -12.19
CA PHE A 107 27.10 43.76 -13.34
C PHE A 107 25.66 44.18 -13.01
N PRO A 108 25.12 45.25 -13.63
CA PRO A 108 23.88 45.88 -13.17
C PRO A 108 22.68 44.92 -13.10
N GLY A 109 22.56 44.01 -14.07
CA GLY A 109 21.48 43.01 -14.10
C GLY A 109 21.45 42.07 -12.89
N GLN A 110 22.58 41.85 -12.20
CA GLN A 110 22.61 41.04 -10.97
C GLN A 110 21.83 41.70 -9.83
N LEU A 111 21.69 43.03 -9.83
CA LEU A 111 20.94 43.76 -8.82
C LEU A 111 19.47 43.35 -8.81
N LEU A 112 18.86 43.12 -9.99
CA LEU A 112 17.49 42.61 -10.08
C LEU A 112 17.45 41.11 -9.76
N TRP A 113 18.24 40.30 -10.45
CA TRP A 113 18.03 38.85 -10.39
C TRP A 113 18.44 38.21 -9.06
N PHE A 114 19.35 38.81 -8.27
CA PHE A 114 19.70 38.30 -6.94
C PHE A 114 18.55 38.38 -5.93
N HIS A 115 17.68 39.38 -6.03
CA HIS A 115 16.49 39.48 -5.18
C HIS A 115 15.54 38.32 -5.46
N TYR A 116 15.28 38.02 -6.73
CA TYR A 116 14.43 36.90 -7.12
C TYR A 116 15.08 35.54 -6.80
N GLY A 117 16.39 35.40 -7.01
CA GLY A 117 17.12 34.18 -6.68
C GLY A 117 17.06 33.85 -5.19
N THR A 118 17.33 34.83 -4.33
CA THR A 118 17.22 34.67 -2.86
C THR A 118 15.77 34.44 -2.42
N ALA A 119 14.80 35.13 -3.05
CA ALA A 119 13.38 34.94 -2.76
C ALA A 119 12.93 33.50 -3.02
N ILE A 120 13.34 32.88 -4.14
CA ILE A 120 13.03 31.49 -4.45
C ILE A 120 13.64 30.54 -3.40
N MET A 121 14.87 30.82 -2.97
CA MET A 121 15.59 30.00 -1.98
C MET A 121 14.93 29.99 -0.59
N THR A 122 14.10 30.99 -0.25
CA THR A 122 13.31 30.98 1.00
C THR A 122 12.37 29.76 1.11
N SER A 123 11.91 29.22 -0.02
CA SER A 123 10.99 28.08 -0.02
C SER A 123 11.68 26.71 0.17
N PHE A 124 12.97 26.61 -0.18
CA PHE A 124 13.73 25.35 -0.17
C PHE A 124 13.86 24.70 1.22
N PRO A 125 14.07 25.45 2.32
CA PRO A 125 14.10 24.87 3.66
C PRO A 125 12.82 24.07 3.98
N PHE A 126 11.66 24.54 3.56
CA PHE A 126 10.39 23.84 3.79
C PHE A 126 10.23 22.61 2.89
N ILE A 127 10.80 22.62 1.68
CA ILE A 127 10.80 21.48 0.77
C ILE A 127 11.71 20.35 1.28
N LEU A 128 12.88 20.68 1.85
CA LEU A 128 13.94 19.71 2.11
C LEU A 128 14.05 19.24 3.56
N PHE A 129 13.77 20.10 4.53
CA PHE A 129 13.87 19.73 5.94
C PHE A 129 12.63 18.97 6.40
N HIS A 130 12.84 18.11 7.40
CA HIS A 130 11.77 17.38 8.06
C HIS A 130 11.10 18.30 9.08
N TYR A 131 9.79 18.51 8.91
CA TYR A 131 9.03 19.51 9.65
C TYR A 131 9.11 19.37 11.18
N LYS A 132 9.16 18.13 11.70
CA LYS A 132 9.20 17.89 13.16
C LYS A 132 10.61 17.91 13.73
N ARG A 133 11.56 17.22 13.09
CA ARG A 133 12.90 16.99 13.63
C ARG A 133 13.84 18.17 13.41
N GLU A 134 13.71 18.86 12.27
CA GLU A 134 14.70 19.84 11.81
C GLU A 134 14.12 21.27 11.72
N ARG A 135 13.03 21.54 12.46
CA ARG A 135 12.29 22.82 12.42
C ARG A 135 13.18 24.04 12.67
N VAL A 136 14.14 23.93 13.58
CA VAL A 136 15.00 25.05 13.97
C VAL A 136 15.90 25.45 12.81
N LEU A 137 16.58 24.50 12.17
CA LEU A 137 17.40 24.74 10.98
C LEU A 137 16.57 25.29 9.82
N CYS A 138 15.35 24.77 9.64
CA CYS A 138 14.42 25.24 8.62
C CYS A 138 14.09 26.74 8.78
N VAL A 139 13.72 27.15 10.00
CA VAL A 139 13.40 28.56 10.31
C VAL A 139 14.64 29.45 10.22
N ILE A 140 15.80 29.01 10.72
CA ILE A 140 17.04 29.77 10.63
C ILE A 140 17.40 30.06 9.16
N LEU A 141 17.39 29.03 8.30
CA LEU A 141 17.71 29.20 6.89
C LEU A 141 16.66 30.05 6.17
N PHE A 142 15.37 29.87 6.47
CA PHE A 142 14.31 30.72 5.92
C PHE A 142 14.54 32.21 6.26
N LEU A 143 14.78 32.51 7.54
CA LEU A 143 15.04 33.89 7.99
C LEU A 143 16.32 34.46 7.38
N ALA A 144 17.38 33.64 7.24
CA ALA A 144 18.62 34.06 6.60
C ALA A 144 18.42 34.44 5.11
N TYR A 145 17.67 33.63 4.35
CA TYR A 145 17.37 33.97 2.94
C TYR A 145 16.39 35.14 2.82
N LEU A 146 15.42 35.26 3.73
CA LEU A 146 14.52 36.41 3.76
C LEU A 146 15.28 37.70 4.03
N PHE A 147 16.22 37.67 4.98
CA PHE A 147 17.12 38.80 5.25
C PHE A 147 17.96 39.14 4.01
N LEU A 148 18.55 38.15 3.35
CA LEU A 148 19.27 38.37 2.09
C LEU A 148 18.35 39.00 1.03
N THR A 149 17.14 38.51 0.83
CA THR A 149 16.19 39.10 -0.14
C THR A 149 15.90 40.57 0.15
N ILE A 150 15.80 40.96 1.42
CA ILE A 150 15.51 42.35 1.79
C ILE A 150 16.74 43.24 1.64
N PHE A 151 17.94 42.77 1.97
CA PHE A 151 19.13 43.62 2.12
C PHE A 151 20.24 43.41 1.06
N ILE A 152 20.05 42.52 0.08
CA ILE A 152 21.12 42.17 -0.86
C ILE A 152 21.60 43.36 -1.69
N ASP A 153 20.72 44.25 -2.15
CA ASP A 153 21.08 45.53 -2.79
C ASP A 153 22.03 46.38 -1.94
N ARG A 154 21.75 46.56 -0.65
CA ARG A 154 22.57 47.38 0.26
C ARG A 154 23.96 46.78 0.40
N ILE A 155 24.05 45.46 0.47
CA ILE A 155 25.33 44.74 0.48
C ILE A 155 26.06 45.01 -0.85
N LEU A 156 25.38 44.85 -2.00
CA LEU A 156 26.00 45.05 -3.31
C LEU A 156 26.50 46.49 -3.51
N LEU A 157 25.68 47.50 -3.19
CA LEU A 157 26.01 48.91 -3.33
C LEU A 157 27.14 49.35 -2.39
N TYR A 158 27.22 48.79 -1.18
CA TYR A 158 28.32 49.08 -0.26
C TYR A 158 29.68 48.65 -0.83
N TYR A 159 29.74 47.49 -1.49
CA TYR A 159 30.99 46.97 -2.06
C TYR A 159 31.32 47.51 -3.45
N ASN A 160 30.34 48.05 -4.18
CA ASN A 160 30.56 48.63 -5.51
C ASN A 160 29.69 49.88 -5.77
N PRO A 161 30.02 51.03 -5.13
CA PRO A 161 29.19 52.23 -5.17
C PRO A 161 29.30 53.05 -6.48
N VAL A 162 30.26 52.76 -7.37
CA VAL A 162 30.71 53.72 -8.42
C VAL A 162 30.06 53.49 -9.79
N GLN A 163 29.31 52.40 -10.01
CA GLN A 163 29.04 51.92 -11.38
C GLN A 163 27.60 52.06 -11.89
N TYR A 164 26.67 52.69 -11.15
CA TYR A 164 25.24 52.51 -11.42
C TYR A 164 24.41 53.80 -11.43
N GLY A 165 23.96 54.21 -12.62
CA GLY A 165 22.93 55.24 -12.83
C GLY A 165 21.50 54.76 -12.55
N PHE A 166 21.34 53.73 -11.72
CA PHE A 166 20.05 53.11 -11.36
C PHE A 166 19.40 53.74 -10.12
N GLU A 167 19.95 54.85 -9.60
CA GLU A 167 19.49 55.49 -8.36
C GLU A 167 17.98 55.75 -8.35
N ASN A 168 17.43 56.19 -9.49
CA ASN A 168 16.00 56.48 -9.63
C ASN A 168 15.12 55.20 -9.68
N GLU A 169 15.60 54.11 -10.27
CA GLU A 169 14.88 52.82 -10.32
C GLU A 169 14.96 52.07 -8.98
N LEU A 170 16.06 52.24 -8.25
CA LEU A 170 16.27 51.71 -6.90
C LEU A 170 15.54 52.51 -5.81
N ALA A 171 15.21 53.77 -6.07
CA ALA A 171 14.51 54.64 -5.11
C ALA A 171 13.05 54.22 -4.88
N ASN A 172 12.39 53.64 -5.89
CA ASN A 172 11.03 53.15 -5.78
C ASN A 172 11.00 51.79 -5.06
N PHE A 173 10.98 51.84 -3.73
CA PHE A 173 10.87 50.66 -2.86
C PHE A 173 9.73 49.73 -3.29
N THR A 174 8.58 50.28 -3.67
CA THR A 174 7.41 49.49 -4.08
C THR A 174 7.71 48.62 -5.28
N ASP A 175 8.25 49.18 -6.36
CA ASP A 175 8.46 48.44 -7.62
C ASP A 175 9.64 47.48 -7.52
N TYR A 176 10.65 47.83 -6.73
CA TYR A 176 11.89 47.07 -6.64
C TYR A 176 11.86 45.98 -5.54
N LYS A 177 11.31 46.28 -4.35
CA LYS A 177 11.40 45.39 -3.18
C LYS A 177 10.16 44.56 -2.93
N ILE A 178 8.97 45.07 -3.22
CA ILE A 178 7.73 44.32 -2.93
C ILE A 178 7.63 43.05 -3.78
N PRO A 179 7.93 43.04 -5.10
CA PRO A 179 7.81 41.81 -5.90
C PRO A 179 8.62 40.61 -5.38
N PRO A 180 9.92 40.71 -5.08
CA PRO A 180 10.68 39.56 -4.55
C PRO A 180 10.24 39.17 -3.13
N ILE A 181 9.87 40.11 -2.27
CA ILE A 181 9.34 39.80 -0.93
C ILE A 181 8.01 39.06 -1.06
N PHE A 182 7.08 39.57 -1.88
CA PHE A 182 5.82 38.92 -2.18
C PHE A 182 6.05 37.51 -2.73
N LEU A 183 6.97 37.34 -3.68
CA LEU A 183 7.33 36.04 -4.23
C LEU A 183 7.83 35.08 -3.15
N SER A 184 8.69 35.56 -2.23
CA SER A 184 9.22 34.73 -1.14
C SER A 184 8.13 34.22 -0.19
N VAL A 185 7.20 35.11 0.20
CA VAL A 185 6.08 34.79 1.08
C VAL A 185 5.09 33.88 0.36
N PHE A 186 4.78 34.17 -0.90
CA PHE A 186 3.86 33.38 -1.73
C PHE A 186 4.40 31.95 -1.92
N LEU A 187 5.63 31.79 -2.39
CA LEU A 187 6.24 30.47 -2.60
C LEU A 187 6.33 29.68 -1.30
N SER A 188 6.77 30.31 -0.22
CA SER A 188 6.87 29.66 1.10
C SER A 188 5.49 29.21 1.60
N SER A 189 4.46 30.04 1.43
CA SER A 189 3.08 29.71 1.82
C SER A 189 2.52 28.54 1.00
N VAL A 190 2.71 28.56 -0.33
CA VAL A 190 2.28 27.48 -1.23
C VAL A 190 2.98 26.17 -0.86
N VAL A 191 4.30 26.19 -0.63
CA VAL A 191 5.06 25.01 -0.24
C VAL A 191 4.63 24.47 1.12
N LEU A 192 4.40 25.34 2.11
CA LEU A 192 3.91 24.94 3.43
C LEU A 192 2.52 24.29 3.33
N TRP A 193 1.61 24.91 2.58
CA TRP A 193 0.28 24.35 2.31
C TRP A 193 0.39 22.98 1.65
N PHE A 194 1.17 22.86 0.57
CA PHE A 194 1.37 21.60 -0.15
C PHE A 194 1.96 20.51 0.74
N ASN A 195 2.96 20.83 1.56
CA ASN A 195 3.53 19.88 2.53
C ASN A 195 2.51 19.40 3.55
N ASN A 196 1.70 20.32 4.10
CA ASN A 196 0.65 19.98 5.04
C ASN A 196 -0.41 19.05 4.42
N VAL A 197 -0.83 19.36 3.19
CA VAL A 197 -1.76 18.53 2.42
C VAL A 197 -1.17 17.12 2.18
N ASN A 198 0.10 17.04 1.77
CA ASN A 198 0.78 15.76 1.55
C ASN A 198 0.87 14.89 2.81
N ILE A 199 1.12 15.50 3.97
CA ILE A 199 1.17 14.77 5.25
C ILE A 199 -0.21 14.18 5.58
N ARG A 200 -1.30 14.92 5.33
CA ARG A 200 -2.67 14.42 5.53
C ARG A 200 -2.97 13.22 4.63
N TYR A 201 -2.65 13.30 3.34
CA TYR A 201 -2.85 12.19 2.41
C TYR A 201 -1.99 10.97 2.75
N ALA A 202 -0.73 11.17 3.15
CA ALA A 202 0.14 10.07 3.58
C ALA A 202 -0.43 9.36 4.82
N THR A 203 -0.97 10.12 5.78
CA THR A 203 -1.59 9.56 6.99
C THR A 203 -2.87 8.79 6.64
N LYS A 204 -3.74 9.36 5.81
CA LYS A 204 -4.98 8.69 5.36
C LYS A 204 -4.67 7.39 4.62
N LEU A 205 -3.67 7.41 3.72
CA LEU A 205 -3.25 6.22 2.99
C LEU A 205 -2.72 5.13 3.93
N LYS A 206 -1.98 5.49 4.97
CA LYS A 206 -1.51 4.54 5.98
C LYS A 206 -2.68 3.89 6.73
N LEU A 207 -3.69 4.68 7.14
CA LEU A 207 -4.87 4.18 7.84
C LEU A 207 -5.69 3.23 6.95
N VAL A 208 -5.98 3.62 5.70
CA VAL A 208 -6.73 2.79 4.74
C VAL A 208 -5.99 1.49 4.44
N ASN A 209 -4.66 1.52 4.28
CA ASN A 209 -3.90 0.29 4.07
C ASN A 209 -3.95 -0.64 5.29
N GLN A 210 -3.96 -0.09 6.50
CA GLN A 210 -4.07 -0.88 7.72
C GLN A 210 -5.47 -1.51 7.86
N GLU A 211 -6.52 -0.74 7.57
CA GLU A 211 -7.90 -1.25 7.53
C GLU A 211 -8.05 -2.35 6.47
N LEU A 212 -7.54 -2.13 5.26
CA LEU A 212 -7.56 -3.13 4.19
C LEU A 212 -6.86 -4.43 4.61
N LYS A 213 -5.72 -4.32 5.30
CA LYS A 213 -5.00 -5.48 5.82
C LYS A 213 -5.83 -6.26 6.83
N ASN A 214 -6.45 -5.57 7.80
CA ASN A 214 -7.30 -6.20 8.81
C ASN A 214 -8.52 -6.87 8.18
N THR A 215 -9.20 -6.20 7.25
CA THR A 215 -10.35 -6.76 6.52
C THR A 215 -9.94 -8.01 5.72
N ASN A 216 -8.75 -8.02 5.13
CA ASN A 216 -8.25 -9.19 4.41
C ASN A 216 -7.96 -10.37 5.37
N GLU A 217 -7.38 -10.10 6.53
CA GLU A 217 -7.18 -11.12 7.58
C GLU A 217 -8.52 -11.70 8.09
N GLU A 218 -9.55 -10.85 8.27
CA GLU A 218 -10.90 -11.30 8.63
C GLU A 218 -11.55 -12.15 7.52
N LEU A 219 -11.41 -11.75 6.26
CA LEU A 219 -11.92 -12.52 5.11
C LEU A 219 -11.27 -13.89 5.00
N LEU A 220 -9.95 -13.97 5.19
CA LEU A 220 -9.24 -15.25 5.21
C LEU A 220 -9.76 -16.15 6.33
N THR A 221 -9.94 -15.61 7.53
CA THR A 221 -10.49 -16.34 8.68
C THR A 221 -11.90 -16.87 8.39
N LYS A 222 -12.78 -16.04 7.81
CA LYS A 222 -14.13 -16.46 7.42
C LYS A 222 -14.12 -17.50 6.30
N SER A 223 -13.19 -17.38 5.36
CA SER A 223 -13.02 -18.37 4.28
C SER A 223 -12.62 -19.73 4.84
N GLU A 224 -11.69 -19.78 5.80
CA GLU A 224 -11.29 -21.00 6.49
C GLU A 224 -12.46 -21.62 7.26
N GLN A 225 -13.23 -20.81 7.99
CA GLN A 225 -14.43 -21.29 8.69
C GLN A 225 -15.49 -21.87 7.74
N LEU A 226 -15.69 -21.26 6.58
CA LEU A 226 -16.61 -21.77 5.56
C LEU A 226 -16.11 -23.09 4.96
N ASP A 227 -14.81 -23.22 4.73
CA ASP A 227 -14.21 -24.46 4.23
C ASP A 227 -14.37 -25.61 5.24
N ASP A 228 -14.13 -25.35 6.52
CA ASP A 228 -14.34 -26.33 7.59
C ASP A 228 -15.82 -26.71 7.75
N LEU A 229 -16.73 -25.73 7.66
CA LEU A 229 -18.16 -25.98 7.70
C LEU A 229 -18.62 -26.81 6.49
N ASN A 230 -18.11 -26.54 5.30
CA ASN A 230 -18.39 -27.33 4.10
C ASN A 230 -17.91 -28.78 4.26
N LYS A 231 -16.68 -29.02 4.74
CA LYS A 231 -16.18 -30.39 5.01
C LYS A 231 -17.06 -31.14 6.01
N ASN A 232 -17.50 -30.45 7.06
CA ASN A 232 -18.40 -31.05 8.06
C ASN A 232 -19.77 -31.39 7.46
N LEU A 233 -20.33 -30.51 6.64
CA LEU A 233 -21.59 -30.77 5.93
C LEU A 233 -21.45 -31.93 4.95
N GLU A 234 -20.37 -32.01 4.18
CA GLU A 234 -20.10 -33.13 3.28
C GLU A 234 -20.01 -34.45 4.04
N LYS A 235 -19.31 -34.48 5.17
CA LYS A 235 -19.23 -35.66 6.04
C LYS A 235 -20.61 -36.08 6.53
N LEU A 236 -21.41 -35.13 7.02
CA LEU A 236 -22.77 -35.40 7.50
C LEU A 236 -23.68 -35.92 6.37
N VAL A 237 -23.56 -35.35 5.17
CA VAL A 237 -24.29 -35.80 3.98
C VAL A 237 -23.91 -37.24 3.64
N ILE A 238 -22.62 -37.60 3.68
CA ILE A 238 -22.15 -38.96 3.43
C ILE A 238 -22.72 -39.92 4.49
N GLU A 239 -22.61 -39.58 5.78
CA GLU A 239 -23.13 -40.39 6.89
C GLU A 239 -24.64 -40.63 6.76
N ARG A 240 -25.42 -39.57 6.54
CA ARG A 240 -26.88 -39.68 6.35
C ARG A 240 -27.26 -40.43 5.08
N SER A 241 -26.52 -40.23 3.98
CA SER A 241 -26.75 -40.96 2.74
C SER A 241 -26.48 -42.46 2.92
N ALA A 242 -25.46 -42.83 3.69
CA ALA A 242 -25.18 -44.22 4.02
C ALA A 242 -26.29 -44.83 4.90
N GLU A 243 -26.72 -44.11 5.94
CA GLU A 243 -27.84 -44.53 6.80
C GLU A 243 -29.13 -44.78 6.00
N ILE A 244 -29.49 -43.83 5.12
CA ILE A 244 -30.67 -43.94 4.25
C ILE A 244 -30.55 -45.14 3.31
N ARG A 245 -29.37 -45.38 2.72
CA ARG A 245 -29.15 -46.55 1.84
C ARG A 245 -29.36 -47.86 2.60
N THR A 246 -28.84 -47.97 3.83
CA THR A 246 -29.02 -49.15 4.68
C THR A 246 -30.49 -49.38 5.00
N LYS A 247 -31.21 -48.33 5.45
CA LYS A 247 -32.64 -48.44 5.74
C LYS A 247 -33.48 -48.76 4.52
N ASN A 248 -33.14 -48.19 3.37
CA ASN A 248 -33.84 -48.48 2.11
C ASN A 248 -33.65 -49.96 1.71
N LYS A 249 -32.43 -50.51 1.84
CA LYS A 249 -32.18 -51.94 1.60
C LYS A 249 -33.04 -52.83 2.51
N GLN A 250 -33.14 -52.51 3.80
CA GLN A 250 -33.98 -53.25 4.76
C GLN A 250 -35.47 -53.19 4.38
N ILE A 251 -35.98 -52.04 3.98
CA ILE A 251 -37.38 -51.89 3.54
C ILE A 251 -37.66 -52.76 2.31
N ILE A 252 -36.74 -52.78 1.34
CA ILE A 252 -36.88 -53.60 0.14
C ILE A 252 -36.92 -55.10 0.50
N GLU A 253 -36.02 -55.54 1.38
CA GLU A 253 -35.96 -56.93 1.84
C GLU A 253 -37.23 -57.32 2.61
N TYR A 254 -37.72 -56.45 3.50
CA TYR A 254 -38.97 -56.63 4.21
C TYR A 254 -40.18 -56.72 3.26
N ALA A 255 -40.26 -55.83 2.27
CA ALA A 255 -41.33 -55.85 1.27
C ALA A 255 -41.32 -57.15 0.45
N HIS A 256 -40.12 -57.66 0.10
CA HIS A 256 -39.96 -58.93 -0.61
C HIS A 256 -40.42 -60.13 0.25
N LEU A 257 -39.98 -60.20 1.51
CA LEU A 257 -40.41 -61.24 2.45
C LEU A 257 -41.92 -61.22 2.66
N ASN A 258 -42.51 -60.04 2.84
CA ASN A 258 -43.95 -59.90 3.03
C ASN A 258 -44.74 -60.36 1.78
N ALA A 259 -44.28 -59.99 0.58
CA ALA A 259 -44.96 -60.36 -0.67
C ALA A 259 -44.89 -61.86 -0.98
N HIS A 260 -43.74 -62.52 -0.72
CA HIS A 260 -43.50 -63.90 -1.13
C HIS A 260 -43.69 -64.93 -0.01
N LYS A 261 -43.19 -64.66 1.19
CA LYS A 261 -43.18 -65.62 2.29
C LYS A 261 -44.42 -65.50 3.18
N VAL A 262 -44.88 -64.30 3.51
CA VAL A 262 -46.05 -64.10 4.40
C VAL A 262 -47.37 -64.39 3.69
N ARG A 263 -47.51 -63.92 2.44
CA ARG A 263 -48.77 -64.03 1.69
C ARG A 263 -49.17 -65.48 1.38
N GLY A 264 -48.19 -66.37 1.18
CA GLY A 264 -48.41 -67.79 0.88
C GLY A 264 -49.18 -68.57 1.97
N PRO A 265 -48.64 -68.72 3.19
CA PRO A 265 -49.31 -69.41 4.29
C PRO A 265 -50.59 -68.69 4.70
N LEU A 266 -50.65 -67.35 4.65
CA LEU A 266 -51.88 -66.61 4.93
C LEU A 266 -53.01 -66.96 3.93
N ALA A 267 -52.72 -66.98 2.64
CA ALA A 267 -53.69 -67.41 1.62
C ALA A 267 -54.11 -68.87 1.82
N ARG A 268 -53.17 -69.74 2.24
CA ARG A 268 -53.44 -71.15 2.55
C ARG A 268 -54.38 -71.28 3.75
N ILE A 269 -54.15 -70.55 4.84
CA ILE A 269 -55.04 -70.49 6.02
C ILE A 269 -56.44 -70.02 5.62
N ILE A 270 -56.56 -68.93 4.87
CA ILE A 270 -57.85 -68.40 4.40
C ILE A 270 -58.57 -69.42 3.51
N GLY A 271 -57.84 -70.09 2.62
CA GLY A 271 -58.37 -71.15 1.75
C GLY A 271 -58.89 -72.34 2.54
N LEU A 272 -58.09 -72.87 3.47
CA LEU A 272 -58.46 -73.99 4.35
C LEU A 272 -59.64 -73.62 5.24
N LEU A 273 -59.66 -72.41 5.81
CA LEU A 273 -60.81 -71.89 6.57
C LEU A 273 -62.09 -71.87 5.72
N ASN A 274 -62.00 -71.44 4.46
CA ASN A 274 -63.16 -71.44 3.58
C ASN A 274 -63.63 -72.86 3.23
N LEU A 275 -62.72 -73.82 3.07
CA LEU A 275 -63.07 -75.23 2.88
C LEU A 275 -63.81 -75.79 4.09
N THR A 276 -63.34 -75.51 5.32
CA THR A 276 -64.02 -75.98 6.55
C THR A 276 -65.46 -75.49 6.68
N LYS A 277 -65.81 -74.33 6.09
CA LYS A 277 -67.19 -73.81 6.09
C LYS A 277 -68.14 -74.56 5.16
N HIS A 278 -67.60 -75.35 4.23
CA HIS A 278 -68.37 -76.07 3.22
C HIS A 278 -68.26 -77.60 3.34
N THR A 279 -67.47 -78.10 4.29
CA THR A 279 -67.32 -79.52 4.60
C THR A 279 -68.29 -79.93 5.72
N THR A 280 -68.93 -81.10 5.60
CA THR A 280 -69.90 -81.60 6.58
C THR A 280 -69.36 -82.82 7.36
N ASP A 281 -68.27 -83.42 6.89
CA ASP A 281 -67.59 -84.53 7.54
C ASP A 281 -66.66 -84.03 8.67
N GLN A 282 -66.89 -84.54 9.88
CA GLN A 282 -66.15 -84.19 11.10
C GLN A 282 -64.68 -84.62 11.04
N GLU A 283 -64.36 -85.75 10.41
CA GLU A 283 -62.97 -86.21 10.31
C GLU A 283 -62.19 -85.38 9.27
N GLU A 284 -62.81 -85.02 8.15
CA GLU A 284 -62.22 -84.13 7.15
C GLU A 284 -61.99 -82.70 7.68
N ILE A 285 -62.92 -82.18 8.50
CA ILE A 285 -62.75 -80.88 9.18
C ILE A 285 -61.54 -80.91 10.13
N LYS A 286 -61.35 -81.99 10.91
CA LYS A 286 -60.16 -82.11 11.78
C LYS A 286 -58.86 -82.09 10.98
N GLU A 287 -58.83 -82.76 9.82
CA GLU A 287 -57.64 -82.77 8.96
C GLU A 287 -57.35 -81.38 8.37
N LEU A 288 -58.39 -80.64 7.95
CA LEU A 288 -58.26 -79.25 7.47
C LEU A 288 -57.77 -78.30 8.58
N ILE A 289 -58.26 -78.48 9.81
CA ILE A 289 -57.79 -77.72 10.98
C ILE A 289 -56.32 -78.03 11.26
N ALA A 290 -55.90 -79.29 11.20
CA ALA A 290 -54.49 -79.65 11.39
C ALA A 290 -53.57 -79.03 10.32
N LYS A 291 -53.99 -78.99 9.05
CA LYS A 291 -53.24 -78.33 7.95
C LYS A 291 -53.21 -76.81 8.10
N MET A 292 -54.26 -76.23 8.67
CA MET A 292 -54.34 -74.80 8.97
C MET A 292 -53.43 -74.42 10.13
N ASP A 293 -53.35 -75.26 11.17
CA ASP A 293 -52.42 -75.09 12.30
C ASP A 293 -50.97 -75.14 11.82
N PHE A 294 -50.62 -76.09 10.95
CA PHE A 294 -49.30 -76.14 10.32
C PHE A 294 -48.98 -74.87 9.52
N SER A 295 -49.94 -74.35 8.75
CA SER A 295 -49.76 -73.11 7.98
C SER A 295 -49.65 -71.87 8.88
N ALA A 296 -50.31 -71.87 10.04
CA ALA A 296 -50.20 -70.82 11.05
C ALA A 296 -48.84 -70.86 11.76
N GLN A 297 -48.29 -72.04 12.02
CA GLN A 297 -46.93 -72.23 12.55
C GLN A 297 -45.89 -71.73 11.54
N GLU A 298 -46.01 -72.11 10.27
CA GLU A 298 -45.12 -71.63 9.18
C GLU A 298 -45.16 -70.09 9.07
N LEU A 299 -46.35 -69.48 9.15
CA LEU A 299 -46.49 -68.02 9.17
C LEU A 299 -45.82 -67.37 10.39
N ASN A 300 -45.97 -67.98 11.57
CA ASN A 300 -45.38 -67.47 12.81
C ASN A 300 -43.84 -67.52 12.77
N GLU A 301 -43.26 -68.58 12.20
CA GLU A 301 -41.81 -68.67 11.96
C GLU A 301 -41.32 -67.54 11.04
N ILE A 302 -42.02 -67.29 9.93
CA ILE A 302 -41.68 -66.22 8.98
C ILE A 302 -41.79 -64.82 9.63
N ILE A 303 -42.81 -64.58 10.45
CA ILE A 303 -42.96 -63.31 11.19
C ILE A 303 -41.82 -63.14 12.21
N THR A 304 -41.39 -64.23 12.85
CA THR A 304 -40.27 -64.20 13.80
C THR A 304 -38.95 -63.88 13.08
N GLU A 305 -38.68 -64.53 11.93
CA GLU A 305 -37.55 -64.22 11.03
C GLU A 305 -37.56 -62.74 10.59
N MET A 306 -38.72 -62.18 10.25
CA MET A 306 -38.86 -60.76 9.85
C MET A 306 -38.58 -59.78 10.99
N ASN A 307 -38.98 -60.10 12.21
CA ASN A 307 -38.71 -59.27 13.38
C ASN A 307 -37.22 -59.29 13.75
N GLU A 308 -36.53 -60.42 13.56
CA GLU A 308 -35.09 -60.52 13.78
C GLU A 308 -34.31 -59.62 12.81
N ILE A 309 -34.63 -59.68 11.51
CA ILE A 309 -34.02 -58.82 10.46
C ILE A 309 -34.22 -57.32 10.75
N LEU A 310 -35.36 -56.95 11.31
CA LEU A 310 -35.65 -55.57 11.73
C LEU A 310 -34.91 -55.15 13.01
N SER A 311 -34.66 -56.11 13.92
CA SER A 311 -34.01 -55.85 15.21
C SER A 311 -32.48 -55.74 15.10
N GLU A 312 -31.86 -56.46 14.16
CA GLU A 312 -30.41 -56.37 13.88
C GLU A 312 -30.00 -55.04 13.21
N GLY A 313 -30.98 -54.24 12.77
CA GLY A 313 -30.78 -52.96 12.10
C GLY A 313 -30.79 -51.70 12.97
N ASN A 314 -30.99 -51.84 14.29
CA ASN A 314 -31.05 -50.72 15.26
C ASN A 314 -29.76 -50.57 16.07
#